data_AF-A0A5J4W0I1-F1
#
_entry.id   AF-A0A5J4W0I1-F1
#
_cell.length_a   1.000
_cell.length_b   1.000
_cell.length_c   1.000
_cell.angle_alpha   90.00
_cell.angle_beta   90.00
_cell.angle_gamma   90.00
#
_symmetry.space_group_name_H-M   'P 1'
#
loop_
_entity.id
_entity.type
_entity.pdbx_description
1 polymer ?
#
loop_
_entity_poly.entity_id
_entity_poly.type
_entity_poly.pdbx_seq_one_letter_code
_entity_poly.pdbx_strand_id
1 'polypeptide(L)'
;MTGVEPKSEKEESISQTVYSLPKDQYIKTQISRHATQLKLPNSTDIEKTKALQNIIHLLFGFNLSLFHEIVTQSIAIEEVYKLMLRTKNPNIRTLCGALLQVVQQRGTETEKKADWRTLLSPIVSFLFNTDELISELGKQALIDALEKQPESLQALIELDLIEHATEELNLLTDSILNSASQQFSIFDPNKDLPIGILANIMKVVIRMLQKGNINDIKTAELRYVAEQLSHKQLTQQFEAFCKEILLQSQTSQKNMNNNVLQPPEHSIPKMKLLTVAEEAAKHFICELSNTIMTDPVSIDGLHYFERNALVEYIQNQGISHVTYEATTVNDIKEEPALKAELERYLRDNPTRLSKK
;
A
#
# COMPACT_ATOMS: atom_id res chain seq x y z
N MET A 1 -66.25 69.33 -34.61
CA MET A 1 -65.34 68.16 -34.56
C MET A 1 -65.84 67.25 -33.46
N THR A 2 -66.36 66.09 -33.81
CA THR A 2 -66.87 65.04 -32.91
C THR A 2 -66.28 63.71 -33.36
N GLY A 3 -65.85 62.87 -32.43
CA GLY A 3 -65.47 61.48 -32.73
C GLY A 3 -64.55 60.84 -31.69
N VAL A 4 -65.13 59.96 -30.90
CA VAL A 4 -64.58 59.12 -29.81
C VAL A 4 -64.02 57.79 -30.37
N GLU A 5 -62.84 57.35 -29.87
CA GLU A 5 -62.26 55.97 -29.66
C GLU A 5 -62.57 54.76 -30.62
N PRO A 6 -61.95 53.55 -30.51
CA PRO A 6 -60.66 53.07 -29.92
C PRO A 6 -59.93 51.89 -30.68
N LYS A 7 -58.84 51.38 -30.06
CA LYS A 7 -58.42 49.94 -29.88
C LYS A 7 -57.63 49.12 -30.91
N SER A 8 -56.43 48.73 -30.42
CA SER A 8 -55.77 47.41 -30.34
C SER A 8 -55.35 46.65 -31.60
N GLU A 9 -54.04 46.40 -31.74
CA GLU A 9 -53.51 45.16 -32.33
C GLU A 9 -52.23 44.68 -31.61
N LYS A 10 -52.36 43.46 -31.05
CA LYS A 10 -51.43 42.32 -31.05
C LYS A 10 -50.08 42.44 -30.34
N GLU A 11 -50.06 41.92 -29.11
CA GLU A 11 -48.89 41.25 -28.52
C GLU A 11 -48.58 39.97 -29.31
N GLU A 12 -47.47 39.95 -30.05
CA GLU A 12 -46.84 38.72 -30.52
C GLU A 12 -45.93 38.18 -29.41
N SER A 13 -46.41 37.11 -28.77
CA SER A 13 -45.68 36.33 -27.78
C SER A 13 -44.64 35.45 -28.50
N ILE A 14 -43.41 35.93 -28.61
CA ILE A 14 -42.28 35.09 -29.03
C ILE A 14 -41.94 34.17 -27.85
N SER A 15 -42.45 32.94 -27.90
CA SER A 15 -42.04 31.85 -27.02
C SER A 15 -40.58 31.48 -27.29
N GLN A 16 -39.65 32.10 -26.56
CA GLN A 16 -38.29 31.58 -26.43
C GLN A 16 -38.33 30.36 -25.51
N THR A 17 -38.45 29.18 -26.11
CA THR A 17 -38.15 27.92 -25.43
C THR A 17 -36.63 27.86 -25.22
N VAL A 18 -36.17 28.34 -24.06
CA VAL A 18 -34.82 28.08 -23.56
C VAL A 18 -34.76 26.59 -23.25
N TYR A 19 -34.25 25.79 -24.18
CA TYR A 19 -33.87 24.41 -23.92
C TYR A 19 -32.71 24.44 -22.91
N SER A 20 -33.02 24.31 -21.62
CA SER A 20 -32.01 24.01 -20.61
C SER A 20 -31.49 22.60 -20.89
N LEU A 21 -30.22 22.48 -21.27
CA LEU A 21 -29.55 21.19 -21.33
C LEU A 21 -29.70 20.50 -19.97
N PRO A 22 -29.99 19.19 -19.92
CA PRO A 22 -29.90 18.42 -18.68
C PRO A 22 -28.54 18.71 -18.02
N LYS A 23 -28.54 18.97 -16.71
CA LYS A 23 -27.34 19.34 -15.93
C LYS A 23 -26.13 18.43 -16.25
N ASP A 24 -26.41 17.17 -16.50
CA ASP A 24 -25.45 16.12 -16.85
C ASP A 24 -24.81 16.31 -18.23
N GLN A 25 -25.61 16.65 -19.24
CA GLN A 25 -25.12 16.93 -20.60
C GLN A 25 -24.32 18.23 -20.63
N TYR A 26 -24.73 19.21 -19.82
CA TYR A 26 -24.00 20.46 -19.66
C TYR A 26 -22.60 20.21 -19.10
N ILE A 27 -22.48 19.43 -18.03
CA ILE A 27 -21.18 19.14 -17.41
C ILE A 27 -20.23 18.45 -18.39
N LYS A 28 -20.68 17.42 -19.12
CA LYS A 28 -19.88 16.74 -20.15
C LYS A 28 -19.34 17.71 -21.20
N THR A 29 -20.21 18.58 -21.69
CA THR A 29 -19.87 19.59 -22.70
C THR A 29 -18.82 20.57 -22.14
N GLN A 30 -18.97 20.99 -20.88
CA GLN A 30 -18.00 21.89 -20.24
C GLN A 30 -16.64 21.22 -20.01
N ILE A 31 -16.60 19.96 -19.56
CA ILE A 31 -15.35 19.21 -19.39
C ILE A 31 -14.63 19.09 -20.73
N SER A 32 -15.35 18.67 -21.78
CA SER A 32 -14.78 18.52 -23.13
C SER A 32 -14.27 19.84 -23.71
N ARG A 33 -15.01 20.94 -23.45
CA ARG A 33 -14.60 22.29 -23.85
C ARG A 33 -13.30 22.70 -23.16
N HIS A 34 -13.19 22.51 -21.86
CA HIS A 34 -11.97 22.84 -21.12
C HIS A 34 -10.80 21.94 -21.51
N ALA A 35 -11.03 20.64 -21.76
CA ALA A 35 -10.01 19.73 -22.27
C ALA A 35 -9.45 20.19 -23.62
N THR A 36 -10.33 20.65 -24.51
CA THR A 36 -9.91 21.20 -25.82
C THR A 36 -9.04 22.45 -25.66
N GLN A 37 -9.27 23.27 -24.62
CA GLN A 37 -8.42 24.45 -24.33
C GLN A 37 -7.00 24.06 -23.90
N LEU A 38 -6.82 22.91 -23.24
CA LEU A 38 -5.50 22.40 -22.86
C LEU A 38 -4.67 21.97 -24.07
N LYS A 39 -5.33 21.52 -25.14
CA LYS A 39 -4.69 21.07 -26.40
C LYS A 39 -4.13 22.22 -27.24
N LEU A 40 -4.65 23.44 -27.07
CA LEU A 40 -4.28 24.58 -27.91
C LEU A 40 -2.78 24.93 -27.75
N PRO A 41 -1.99 24.96 -28.84
CA PRO A 41 -0.54 25.16 -28.75
C PRO A 41 -0.15 26.54 -28.21
N ASN A 42 -1.01 27.55 -28.41
CA ASN A 42 -0.76 28.93 -28.01
C ASN A 42 -1.44 29.33 -26.70
N SER A 43 -2.06 28.40 -25.95
CA SER A 43 -2.69 28.75 -24.69
C SER A 43 -1.64 29.09 -23.63
N THR A 44 -1.87 30.20 -22.94
CA THR A 44 -1.02 30.68 -21.86
C THR A 44 -1.12 29.78 -20.63
N ASP A 45 -0.12 29.83 -19.77
CA ASP A 45 -0.14 29.06 -18.51
C ASP A 45 -1.31 29.46 -17.61
N ILE A 46 -1.75 30.73 -17.67
CA ILE A 46 -2.91 31.23 -16.93
C ILE A 46 -4.20 30.57 -17.46
N GLU A 47 -4.37 30.49 -18.77
CA GLU A 47 -5.54 29.84 -19.39
C GLU A 47 -5.57 28.34 -19.11
N LYS A 48 -4.43 27.67 -19.19
CA LYS A 48 -4.29 26.25 -18.85
C LYS A 48 -4.62 26.00 -17.37
N THR A 49 -4.10 26.84 -16.48
CA THR A 49 -4.41 26.79 -15.04
C THR A 49 -5.91 26.92 -14.80
N LYS A 50 -6.56 27.90 -15.42
CA LYS A 50 -8.00 28.12 -15.29
C LYS A 50 -8.82 26.95 -15.86
N ALA A 51 -8.41 26.41 -17.01
CA ALA A 51 -9.06 25.25 -17.61
C ALA A 51 -8.96 24.01 -16.71
N LEU A 52 -7.78 23.73 -16.14
CA LEU A 52 -7.59 22.63 -15.19
C LEU A 52 -8.44 22.81 -13.92
N GLN A 53 -8.45 24.00 -13.33
CA GLN A 53 -9.28 24.31 -12.16
C GLN A 53 -10.77 24.11 -12.44
N ASN A 54 -11.26 24.54 -13.61
CA ASN A 54 -12.65 24.33 -13.98
C ASN A 54 -12.98 22.85 -14.18
N ILE A 55 -12.08 22.07 -14.79
CA ILE A 55 -12.29 20.62 -14.92
C ILE A 55 -12.36 19.97 -13.54
N ILE A 56 -11.43 20.29 -12.63
CA ILE A 56 -11.45 19.78 -11.25
C ILE A 56 -12.78 20.12 -10.57
N HIS A 57 -13.23 21.37 -10.65
CA HIS A 57 -14.52 21.79 -10.08
C HIS A 57 -15.69 21.00 -10.65
N LEU A 58 -15.73 20.79 -11.98
CA LEU A 58 -16.76 20.00 -12.64
C LEU A 58 -16.71 18.53 -12.23
N LEU A 59 -15.51 17.95 -12.04
CA LEU A 59 -15.33 16.56 -11.65
C LEU A 59 -15.90 16.25 -10.25
N PHE A 60 -15.92 17.23 -9.35
CA PHE A 60 -16.60 17.11 -8.05
C PHE A 60 -18.13 17.24 -8.14
N GLY A 61 -18.65 17.91 -9.16
CA GLY A 61 -20.06 18.33 -9.21
C GLY A 61 -21.03 17.40 -9.95
N PHE A 62 -20.55 16.33 -10.58
CA PHE A 62 -21.37 15.47 -11.46
C PHE A 62 -21.87 14.19 -10.78
N ASN A 63 -22.91 13.55 -11.33
CA ASN A 63 -23.40 12.28 -10.81
C ASN A 63 -22.48 11.10 -11.20
N LEU A 64 -22.09 10.25 -10.25
CA LEU A 64 -21.23 9.08 -10.49
C LEU A 64 -21.69 8.17 -11.64
N SER A 65 -22.99 8.12 -11.94
CA SER A 65 -23.52 7.39 -13.10
C SER A 65 -22.91 7.83 -14.45
N LEU A 66 -22.37 9.06 -14.52
CA LEU A 66 -21.73 9.62 -15.71
C LEU A 66 -20.21 9.42 -15.74
N PHE A 67 -19.62 8.86 -14.68
CA PHE A 67 -18.17 8.77 -14.51
C PHE A 67 -17.51 8.06 -15.69
N HIS A 68 -17.99 6.87 -16.02
CA HIS A 68 -17.46 6.06 -17.12
C HIS A 68 -17.50 6.83 -18.44
N GLU A 69 -18.61 7.52 -18.73
CA GLU A 69 -18.77 8.26 -19.98
C GLU A 69 -17.86 9.49 -20.04
N ILE A 70 -17.72 10.24 -18.94
CA ILE A 70 -16.81 11.39 -18.85
C ILE A 70 -15.36 10.94 -19.04
N VAL A 71 -14.95 9.87 -18.37
CA VAL A 71 -13.59 9.32 -18.45
C VAL A 71 -13.26 8.85 -19.86
N THR A 72 -14.19 8.14 -20.51
CA THR A 72 -13.94 7.52 -21.81
C THR A 72 -14.14 8.47 -23.00
N GLN A 73 -15.00 9.48 -22.89
CA GLN A 73 -15.40 10.31 -24.04
C GLN A 73 -14.89 11.76 -24.03
N SER A 74 -14.52 12.32 -22.87
CA SER A 74 -14.25 13.76 -22.77
C SER A 74 -12.89 14.24 -23.27
N ILE A 75 -12.03 13.32 -23.76
CA ILE A 75 -10.58 13.51 -24.07
C ILE A 75 -9.74 14.15 -22.95
N ALA A 76 -10.35 14.47 -21.80
CA ALA A 76 -9.75 15.27 -20.75
C ALA A 76 -8.55 14.56 -20.12
N ILE A 77 -8.68 13.27 -19.84
CA ILE A 77 -7.60 12.48 -19.22
C ILE A 77 -6.38 12.43 -20.13
N GLU A 78 -6.58 12.17 -21.42
CA GLU A 78 -5.49 12.09 -22.40
C GLU A 78 -4.75 13.44 -22.54
N GLU A 79 -5.49 14.55 -22.66
CA GLU A 79 -4.88 15.87 -22.80
C GLU A 79 -4.23 16.36 -21.50
N VAL A 80 -4.80 16.03 -20.34
CA VAL A 80 -4.17 16.31 -19.03
C VAL A 80 -2.86 15.55 -18.88
N TYR A 81 -2.84 14.26 -19.23
CA TYR A 81 -1.62 13.44 -19.19
C TYR A 81 -0.53 14.00 -20.12
N LYS A 82 -0.88 14.33 -21.37
CA LYS A 82 0.06 14.96 -22.32
C LYS A 82 0.58 16.30 -21.81
N LEU A 83 -0.30 17.14 -21.23
CA LEU A 83 0.08 18.44 -20.69
C LEU A 83 1.06 18.28 -19.51
N MET A 84 0.79 17.34 -18.61
CA MET A 84 1.65 17.03 -17.45
C MET A 84 3.08 16.71 -17.86
N LEU A 85 3.25 15.92 -18.93
CA LEU A 85 4.56 15.53 -19.45
C LEU A 85 5.29 16.66 -20.19
N ARG A 86 4.54 17.60 -20.80
CA ARG A 86 5.12 18.67 -21.65
C ARG A 86 5.39 19.97 -20.88
N THR A 87 4.65 20.24 -19.81
CA THR A 87 4.73 21.50 -19.10
C THR A 87 6.02 21.64 -18.29
N LYS A 88 6.65 22.81 -18.35
CA LYS A 88 7.75 23.21 -17.45
C LYS A 88 7.23 23.90 -16.18
N ASN A 89 5.96 24.28 -16.15
CA ASN A 89 5.35 24.97 -15.02
C ASN A 89 4.94 23.96 -13.93
N PRO A 90 5.56 24.01 -12.72
CA PRO A 90 5.27 23.05 -11.66
C PRO A 90 3.82 23.13 -11.18
N ASN A 91 3.21 24.32 -11.16
CA ASN A 91 1.81 24.49 -10.75
C ASN A 91 0.84 23.78 -11.71
N ILE A 92 1.06 23.90 -13.02
CA ILE A 92 0.27 23.17 -14.02
C ILE A 92 0.44 21.67 -13.84
N ARG A 93 1.67 21.20 -13.60
CA ARG A 93 1.94 19.78 -13.35
C ARG A 93 1.21 19.28 -12.11
N THR A 94 1.22 20.05 -11.02
CA THR A 94 0.47 19.75 -9.78
C THR A 94 -1.03 19.67 -10.04
N LEU A 95 -1.60 20.62 -10.80
CA LEU A 95 -3.03 20.60 -11.14
C LEU A 95 -3.41 19.42 -12.03
N CYS A 96 -2.54 19.01 -12.97
CA CYS A 96 -2.73 17.78 -13.73
C CYS A 96 -2.77 16.55 -12.80
N GLY A 97 -1.82 16.45 -11.86
CA GLY A 97 -1.79 15.38 -10.86
C GLY A 97 -3.06 15.35 -10.00
N ALA A 98 -3.49 16.51 -9.48
CA ALA A 98 -4.71 16.64 -8.68
C ALA A 98 -5.96 16.20 -9.46
N LEU A 99 -6.07 16.58 -10.74
CA LEU A 99 -7.17 16.15 -11.60
C LEU A 99 -7.19 14.63 -11.77
N LEU A 100 -6.04 14.01 -12.06
CA LEU A 100 -5.93 12.55 -12.19
C LEU A 100 -6.30 11.84 -10.88
N GLN A 101 -5.89 12.38 -9.73
CA GLN A 101 -6.28 11.87 -8.42
C GLN A 101 -7.78 11.98 -8.18
N VAL A 102 -8.42 13.11 -8.54
CA VAL A 102 -9.88 13.25 -8.44
C VAL A 102 -10.58 12.23 -9.33
N VAL A 103 -10.12 12.02 -10.56
CA VAL A 103 -10.68 10.99 -11.45
C VAL A 103 -10.56 9.60 -10.83
N GLN A 104 -9.36 9.24 -10.33
CA GLN A 104 -9.15 7.94 -9.68
C GLN A 104 -10.07 7.77 -8.47
N GLN A 105 -10.12 8.78 -7.60
CA GLN A 105 -10.96 8.79 -6.40
C GLN A 105 -12.43 8.57 -6.75
N ARG A 106 -12.94 9.32 -7.73
CA ARG A 106 -14.34 9.21 -8.21
C ARG A 106 -14.62 7.85 -8.83
N GLY A 107 -13.62 7.20 -9.43
CA GLY A 107 -13.74 5.83 -9.92
C GLY A 107 -13.96 4.82 -8.80
N THR A 108 -13.27 4.98 -7.67
CA THR A 108 -13.44 4.09 -6.51
C THR A 108 -14.79 4.26 -5.80
N GLU A 109 -15.45 5.42 -5.94
CA GLU A 109 -16.80 5.65 -5.39
C GLU A 109 -17.89 4.80 -6.08
N THR A 110 -17.59 4.20 -7.23
CA THR A 110 -18.53 3.32 -7.95
C THR A 110 -18.51 1.86 -7.48
N GLU A 111 -17.52 1.46 -6.69
CA GLU A 111 -17.37 0.10 -6.17
C GLU A 111 -17.91 -0.05 -4.75
N LYS A 112 -18.47 -1.23 -4.41
CA LYS A 112 -19.03 -1.52 -3.07
C LYS A 112 -17.96 -1.68 -1.98
N LYS A 113 -16.67 -1.66 -2.33
CA LYS A 113 -15.56 -1.82 -1.37
C LYS A 113 -14.57 -0.69 -1.60
N ALA A 114 -14.44 0.19 -0.61
CA ALA A 114 -13.47 1.28 -0.64
C ALA A 114 -12.05 0.69 -0.69
N ASP A 115 -11.25 1.15 -1.65
CA ASP A 115 -9.81 0.86 -1.68
C ASP A 115 -9.09 1.72 -0.63
N TRP A 116 -9.08 1.21 0.61
CA TRP A 116 -8.44 1.87 1.74
C TRP A 116 -6.95 2.14 1.53
N ARG A 117 -6.25 1.36 0.71
CA ARG A 117 -4.83 1.60 0.40
C ARG A 117 -4.69 2.93 -0.37
N THR A 118 -5.49 3.11 -1.42
CA THR A 118 -5.50 4.37 -2.18
C THR A 118 -5.97 5.54 -1.33
N LEU A 119 -6.99 5.36 -0.49
CA LEU A 119 -7.53 6.42 0.37
C LEU A 119 -6.53 6.89 1.44
N LEU A 120 -5.80 5.96 2.05
CA LEU A 120 -4.91 6.26 3.18
C LEU A 120 -3.52 6.72 2.71
N SER A 121 -3.08 6.39 1.50
CA SER A 121 -1.76 6.76 0.98
C SER A 121 -1.43 8.26 1.10
N PRO A 122 -2.31 9.21 0.74
CA PRO A 122 -2.05 10.64 0.96
C PRO A 122 -1.95 11.01 2.44
N ILE A 123 -2.72 10.36 3.31
CA ILE A 123 -2.74 10.62 4.74
C ILE A 123 -1.46 10.09 5.40
N VAL A 124 -0.97 8.94 4.96
CA VAL A 124 0.37 8.44 5.32
C VAL A 124 1.43 9.45 4.89
N SER A 125 1.34 10.01 3.69
CA SER A 125 2.27 11.06 3.25
C SER A 125 2.21 12.32 4.12
N PHE A 126 1.05 12.67 4.68
CA PHE A 126 0.93 13.76 5.66
C PHE A 126 1.65 13.43 6.97
N LEU A 127 1.55 12.19 7.46
CA LEU A 127 2.20 11.75 8.69
C LEU A 127 3.72 12.00 8.68
N PHE A 128 4.36 11.74 7.54
CA PHE A 128 5.82 11.93 7.34
C PHE A 128 6.20 13.33 6.83
N ASN A 129 5.26 14.28 6.83
CA ASN A 129 5.57 15.64 6.40
C ASN A 129 6.49 16.35 7.41
N THR A 130 7.41 17.17 6.92
CA THR A 130 8.32 17.98 7.74
C THR A 130 7.63 19.11 8.51
N ASP A 131 6.39 19.46 8.13
CA ASP A 131 5.52 20.35 8.88
C ASP A 131 4.77 19.57 9.98
N GLU A 132 5.00 19.94 11.24
CA GLU A 132 4.42 19.27 12.40
C GLU A 132 2.88 19.33 12.42
N LEU A 133 2.26 20.40 11.93
CA LEU A 133 0.79 20.52 11.88
C LEU A 133 0.20 19.59 10.81
N ILE A 134 0.89 19.43 9.68
CA ILE A 134 0.49 18.48 8.63
C ILE A 134 0.66 17.05 9.12
N SER A 135 1.78 16.76 9.80
CA SER A 135 2.01 15.46 10.45
C SER A 135 0.96 15.16 11.51
N GLU A 136 0.60 16.14 12.34
CA GLU A 136 -0.45 16.02 13.35
C GLU A 136 -1.80 15.68 12.71
N LEU A 137 -2.15 16.35 11.61
CA LEU A 137 -3.37 16.07 10.86
C LEU A 137 -3.36 14.63 10.30
N GLY A 138 -2.24 14.22 9.71
CA GLY A 138 -2.04 12.85 9.22
C GLY A 138 -2.24 11.82 10.34
N LYS A 139 -1.61 12.04 11.49
CA LYS A 139 -1.76 11.18 12.68
C LYS A 139 -3.21 11.07 13.11
N GLN A 140 -3.90 12.19 13.32
CA GLN A 140 -5.29 12.18 13.81
C GLN A 140 -6.20 11.42 12.84
N ALA A 141 -6.07 11.67 11.55
CA ALA A 141 -6.86 11.00 10.52
C ALA A 141 -6.60 9.48 10.46
N LEU A 142 -5.33 9.05 10.60
CA LEU A 142 -4.97 7.62 10.60
C LEU A 142 -5.45 6.90 11.86
N ILE A 143 -5.32 7.52 13.03
CA ILE A 143 -5.86 6.97 14.28
C ILE A 143 -7.38 6.83 14.18
N ASP A 144 -8.06 7.86 13.69
CA ASP A 144 -9.51 7.82 13.47
C ASP A 144 -9.92 6.70 12.50
N ALA A 145 -9.16 6.50 11.42
CA ALA A 145 -9.39 5.43 10.46
C ALA A 145 -9.23 4.05 11.12
N LEU A 146 -8.15 3.83 11.87
CA LEU A 146 -7.89 2.59 12.63
C LEU A 146 -8.95 2.30 13.69
N GLU A 147 -9.61 3.32 14.20
CA GLU A 147 -10.68 3.18 15.19
C GLU A 147 -12.03 2.86 14.57
N LYS A 148 -12.35 3.49 13.45
CA LYS A 148 -13.67 3.44 12.83
C LYS A 148 -13.80 2.36 11.76
N GLN A 149 -12.70 1.94 11.13
CA GLN A 149 -12.70 1.12 9.92
C GLN A 149 -11.63 0.02 10.02
N PRO A 150 -11.99 -1.24 10.32
CA PRO A 150 -11.02 -2.31 10.54
C PRO A 150 -10.16 -2.63 9.30
N GLU A 151 -10.70 -2.42 8.09
CA GLU A 151 -9.97 -2.61 6.83
C GLU A 151 -8.80 -1.63 6.65
N SER A 152 -8.82 -0.49 7.36
CA SER A 152 -7.73 0.49 7.33
C SER A 152 -6.42 -0.10 7.86
N LEU A 153 -6.47 -1.02 8.83
CA LEU A 153 -5.28 -1.68 9.36
C LEU A 153 -4.55 -2.46 8.27
N GLN A 154 -5.29 -3.27 7.50
CA GLN A 154 -4.71 -4.06 6.41
C GLN A 154 -4.11 -3.14 5.33
N ALA A 155 -4.81 -2.06 4.99
CA ALA A 155 -4.30 -1.07 4.04
C ALA A 155 -3.01 -0.38 4.53
N LEU A 156 -2.89 -0.08 5.83
CA LEU A 156 -1.67 0.53 6.38
C LEU A 156 -0.49 -0.46 6.45
N ILE A 157 -0.77 -1.75 6.65
CA ILE A 157 0.23 -2.82 6.54
C ILE A 157 0.73 -2.96 5.11
N GLU A 158 -0.16 -2.81 4.13
CA GLU A 158 0.16 -2.85 2.70
C GLU A 158 0.89 -1.61 2.20
N LEU A 159 0.71 -0.47 2.86
CA LEU A 159 1.47 0.77 2.62
C LEU A 159 2.85 0.78 3.31
N ASP A 160 3.23 -0.33 3.94
CA ASP A 160 4.51 -0.53 4.62
C ASP A 160 4.82 0.61 5.62
N LEU A 161 3.80 1.06 6.36
CA LEU A 161 3.94 2.18 7.30
C LEU A 161 4.92 1.85 8.43
N ILE A 162 4.93 0.60 8.89
CA ILE A 162 5.82 0.14 9.97
C ILE A 162 7.27 0.17 9.50
N GLU A 163 7.51 -0.27 8.27
CA GLU A 163 8.81 -0.30 7.64
C GLU A 163 9.35 1.14 7.49
N HIS A 164 8.57 2.07 6.95
CA HIS A 164 8.95 3.49 6.88
C HIS A 164 9.19 4.11 8.26
N ALA A 165 8.35 3.79 9.26
CA ALA A 165 8.56 4.27 10.63
C ALA A 165 9.86 3.72 11.24
N THR A 166 10.20 2.48 10.91
CA THR A 166 11.44 1.82 11.36
C THR A 166 12.67 2.48 10.74
N GLU A 167 12.61 2.80 9.44
CA GLU A 167 13.67 3.55 8.75
C GLU A 167 13.93 4.92 9.40
N GLU A 168 12.88 5.70 9.69
CA GLU A 168 13.01 7.00 10.36
C GLU A 168 13.60 6.88 11.77
N LEU A 169 13.23 5.84 12.53
CA LEU A 169 13.84 5.56 13.83
C LEU A 169 15.30 5.11 13.73
N ASN A 170 15.66 4.35 12.70
CA ASN A 170 17.04 3.94 12.45
C ASN A 170 17.91 5.14 12.13
N LEU A 171 17.44 6.06 11.29
CA LEU A 171 18.14 7.31 11.00
C LEU A 171 18.39 8.12 12.27
N LEU A 172 17.39 8.23 13.15
CA LEU A 172 17.57 8.85 14.46
C LEU A 172 18.63 8.09 15.28
N THR A 173 18.56 6.76 15.33
CA THR A 173 19.49 5.91 16.09
C THR A 173 20.94 6.12 15.64
N ASP A 174 21.17 6.19 14.33
CA ASP A 174 22.48 6.45 13.72
C ASP A 174 22.98 7.85 14.03
N SER A 175 22.10 8.87 13.97
CA SER A 175 22.43 10.25 14.36
C SER A 175 22.88 10.32 15.83
N ILE A 176 22.20 9.58 16.71
CA ILE A 176 22.57 9.47 18.14
C ILE A 176 23.88 8.71 18.33
N LEU A 177 24.10 7.60 17.61
CA LEU A 177 25.30 6.76 17.74
C LEU A 177 26.56 7.47 17.29
N ASN A 178 26.48 8.28 16.23
CA ASN A 178 27.64 8.94 15.63
C ASN A 178 27.98 10.28 16.32
N SER A 179 27.10 10.82 17.15
CA SER A 179 27.29 12.07 17.89
C SER A 179 27.89 11.82 19.28
N ALA A 180 29.18 11.45 19.35
CA ALA A 180 29.83 11.05 20.60
C ALA A 180 30.06 12.19 21.63
N SER A 181 29.79 13.45 21.30
CA SER A 181 30.02 14.56 22.25
C SER A 181 29.39 15.87 21.80
N GLN A 182 28.09 16.06 22.04
CA GLN A 182 27.47 17.36 22.36
C GLN A 182 25.97 17.14 22.60
N GLN A 183 25.39 17.98 23.46
CA GLN A 183 23.95 18.03 23.68
C GLN A 183 23.22 18.06 22.34
N PHE A 184 22.24 17.17 22.18
CA PHE A 184 21.35 17.08 21.02
C PHE A 184 20.84 18.48 20.64
N SER A 185 21.36 19.08 19.58
CA SER A 185 20.70 20.23 18.96
C SER A 185 19.61 19.66 18.05
N ILE A 186 18.38 19.73 18.52
CA ILE A 186 17.13 19.20 17.93
C ILE A 186 16.82 19.78 16.52
N PHE A 187 17.72 20.58 15.94
CA PHE A 187 17.49 21.36 14.73
C PHE A 187 18.73 21.36 13.84
N ASP A 188 19.05 20.24 13.18
CA ASP A 188 19.70 20.33 11.86
C ASP A 188 18.59 20.41 10.80
N PRO A 189 18.39 21.57 10.15
CA PRO A 189 17.33 21.76 9.16
C PRO A 189 17.53 20.95 7.88
N ASN A 190 18.64 20.22 7.72
CA ASN A 190 18.97 19.55 6.46
C ASN A 190 18.87 18.02 6.45
N LYS A 191 18.66 17.33 7.58
CA LYS A 191 18.66 15.85 7.56
C LYS A 191 17.75 15.11 8.55
N ASP A 192 17.31 15.72 9.65
CA ASP A 192 16.62 14.98 10.71
C ASP A 192 15.13 15.35 10.79
N LEU A 193 14.25 14.35 10.81
CA LEU A 193 12.83 14.55 11.04
C LEU A 193 12.61 15.11 12.47
N PRO A 194 11.90 16.24 12.64
CA PRO A 194 11.66 16.80 13.96
C PRO A 194 11.06 15.78 14.94
N ILE A 195 11.53 15.82 16.19
CA ILE A 195 11.10 14.90 17.28
C ILE A 195 9.57 14.82 17.40
N GLY A 196 8.85 15.93 17.16
CA GLY A 196 7.38 15.97 17.18
C GLY A 196 6.73 15.12 16.08
N ILE A 197 7.30 15.11 14.88
CA ILE A 197 6.81 14.31 13.74
C ILE A 197 7.08 12.83 14.00
N LEU A 198 8.26 12.50 14.51
CA LEU A 198 8.57 11.13 14.91
C LEU A 198 7.64 10.63 16.03
N ALA A 199 7.33 11.47 17.01
CA ALA A 199 6.32 11.14 18.02
C ALA A 199 4.92 10.90 17.41
N ASN A 200 4.56 11.64 16.36
CA ASN A 200 3.31 11.42 15.65
C ASN A 200 3.29 10.09 14.89
N ILE A 201 4.36 9.77 14.17
CA ILE A 201 4.54 8.47 13.50
C ILE A 201 4.39 7.33 14.51
N MET A 202 5.11 7.42 15.63
CA MET A 202 5.13 6.39 16.67
C MET A 202 3.75 6.15 17.30
N LYS A 203 2.96 7.21 17.49
CA LYS A 203 1.58 7.07 17.98
C LYS A 203 0.69 6.28 17.02
N VAL A 204 0.83 6.48 15.71
CA VAL A 204 0.09 5.69 14.71
C VAL A 204 0.53 4.23 14.76
N VAL A 205 1.83 3.97 14.78
CA VAL A 205 2.39 2.61 14.84
C VAL A 205 1.93 1.87 16.10
N ILE A 206 1.99 2.50 17.27
CA ILE A 206 1.47 1.93 18.52
C ILE A 206 -0.02 1.59 18.38
N ARG A 207 -0.80 2.48 17.76
CA ARG A 207 -2.24 2.23 17.55
C ARG A 207 -2.47 1.04 16.62
N MET A 208 -1.66 0.90 15.57
CA MET A 208 -1.71 -0.26 14.67
C MET A 208 -1.41 -1.55 15.43
N LEU A 209 -0.36 -1.57 16.25
CA LEU A 209 0.02 -2.73 17.09
C LEU A 209 -1.07 -3.10 18.10
N GLN A 210 -1.73 -2.11 18.71
CA GLN A 210 -2.83 -2.34 19.65
C GLN A 210 -4.09 -2.91 18.99
N LYS A 211 -4.33 -2.55 17.72
CA LYS A 211 -5.54 -2.95 16.98
C LYS A 211 -5.36 -4.26 16.22
N GLY A 212 -4.14 -4.58 15.82
CA GLY A 212 -3.83 -5.66 14.89
C GLY A 212 -3.00 -6.77 15.49
N ASN A 213 -3.27 -8.01 15.06
CA ASN A 213 -2.29 -9.09 15.19
C ASN A 213 -1.28 -8.97 14.05
N ILE A 214 -0.43 -7.93 14.11
CA ILE A 214 0.61 -7.70 13.11
C ILE A 214 1.69 -8.76 13.31
N ASN A 215 2.06 -9.43 12.22
CA ASN A 215 2.98 -10.56 12.30
C ASN A 215 4.33 -10.16 12.94
N ASP A 216 4.95 -11.12 13.63
CA ASP A 216 6.21 -10.89 14.31
C ASP A 216 7.33 -10.48 13.36
N ILE A 217 7.26 -10.91 12.10
CA ILE A 217 8.27 -10.60 11.07
C ILE A 217 8.27 -9.11 10.72
N LYS A 218 7.11 -8.50 10.41
CA LYS A 218 7.04 -7.06 10.07
C LYS A 218 7.37 -6.16 11.27
N THR A 219 7.28 -6.68 12.50
CA THR A 219 7.53 -5.91 13.72
C THR A 219 8.88 -6.23 14.38
N ALA A 220 9.65 -7.18 13.84
CA ALA A 220 10.91 -7.61 14.44
C ALA A 220 11.98 -6.51 14.38
N GLU A 221 12.10 -5.85 13.22
CA GLU A 221 13.07 -4.77 13.04
C GLU A 221 12.70 -3.56 13.89
N LEU A 222 11.42 -3.14 13.86
CA LEU A 222 10.92 -2.09 14.73
C LEU A 222 11.24 -2.36 16.21
N ARG A 223 11.09 -3.62 16.66
CA ARG A 223 11.44 -4.06 18.02
C ARG A 223 12.92 -3.86 18.31
N TYR A 224 13.76 -4.35 17.42
CA TYR A 224 15.21 -4.23 17.56
C TYR A 224 15.63 -2.75 17.71
N VAL A 225 15.11 -1.87 16.85
CA VAL A 225 15.41 -0.44 16.91
C VAL A 225 14.87 0.21 18.19
N ALA A 226 13.66 -0.14 18.61
CA ALA A 226 13.06 0.33 19.85
C ALA A 226 13.84 -0.13 21.10
N GLU A 227 14.37 -1.36 21.12
CA GLU A 227 15.24 -1.86 22.20
C GLU A 227 16.51 -1.02 22.29
N GLN A 228 17.19 -0.79 21.16
CA GLN A 228 18.42 0.00 21.11
C GLN A 228 18.21 1.43 21.60
N LEU A 229 17.08 2.05 21.23
CA LEU A 229 16.73 3.40 21.67
C LEU A 229 16.29 3.44 23.14
N SER A 230 15.66 2.39 23.67
CA SER A 230 15.20 2.36 25.07
C SER A 230 16.34 2.38 26.09
N HIS A 231 17.54 1.94 25.69
CA HIS A 231 18.73 1.96 26.52
C HIS A 231 19.49 3.30 26.47
N LYS A 232 19.04 4.25 25.64
CA LYS A 232 19.66 5.57 25.48
C LYS A 232 18.78 6.66 26.11
N GLN A 233 19.37 7.49 26.96
CA GLN A 233 18.68 8.63 27.57
C GLN A 233 18.42 9.74 26.53
N LEU A 234 17.33 9.62 25.78
CA LEU A 234 16.87 10.62 24.80
C LEU A 234 15.93 11.63 25.45
N THR A 235 14.69 11.23 25.69
CA THR A 235 13.68 11.97 26.45
C THR A 235 12.73 10.98 27.12
N GLN A 236 12.09 11.36 28.22
CA GLN A 236 11.12 10.49 28.91
C GLN A 236 9.95 10.09 28.00
N GLN A 237 9.54 10.95 27.07
CA GLN A 237 8.46 10.64 26.12
C GLN A 237 8.89 9.58 25.10
N PHE A 238 10.10 9.67 24.56
CA PHE A 238 10.63 8.67 23.63
C PHE A 238 10.87 7.32 24.28
N GLU A 239 11.38 7.33 25.51
CA GLU A 239 11.54 6.10 26.29
C GLU A 239 10.18 5.42 26.53
N ALA A 240 9.13 6.21 26.81
CA ALA A 240 7.77 5.69 26.94
C ALA A 240 7.25 5.09 25.63
N PHE A 241 7.49 5.73 24.48
CA PHE A 241 7.10 5.17 23.18
C PHE A 241 7.82 3.85 22.86
N CYS A 242 9.13 3.77 23.09
CA CYS A 242 9.89 2.55 22.86
C CYS A 242 9.35 1.42 23.76
N LYS A 243 9.18 1.67 25.06
CA LYS A 243 8.61 0.69 25.99
C LYS A 243 7.21 0.23 25.58
N GLU A 244 6.37 1.14 25.10
CA GLU A 244 5.03 0.81 24.62
C GLU A 244 5.09 -0.07 23.37
N ILE A 245 5.95 0.22 22.40
CA ILE A 245 6.13 -0.65 21.22
C ILE A 245 6.60 -2.05 21.62
N LEU A 246 7.58 -2.13 22.54
CA LEU A 246 8.07 -3.41 23.05
C LEU A 246 6.97 -4.18 23.80
N LEU A 247 6.17 -3.49 24.61
CA LEU A 247 5.04 -4.11 25.29
C LEU A 247 4.00 -4.63 24.29
N GLN A 248 3.59 -3.79 23.35
CA GLN A 248 2.52 -4.12 22.39
C GLN A 248 2.92 -5.26 21.45
N SER A 249 4.18 -5.26 20.99
CA SER A 249 4.74 -6.35 20.19
C SER A 249 4.95 -7.65 20.98
N GLN A 250 5.17 -7.58 22.30
CA GLN A 250 5.22 -8.76 23.18
C GLN A 250 3.84 -9.27 23.61
N THR A 251 2.79 -8.43 23.65
CA THR A 251 1.41 -8.91 23.91
C THR A 251 0.89 -9.82 22.80
N SER A 252 1.40 -9.69 21.57
CA SER A 252 1.21 -10.69 20.51
C SER A 252 1.77 -12.07 20.91
N GLN A 253 2.81 -12.12 21.76
CA GLN A 253 3.37 -13.36 22.33
C GLN A 253 2.69 -13.78 23.64
N LYS A 254 2.25 -12.84 24.50
CA LYS A 254 1.68 -13.14 25.83
C LYS A 254 0.23 -13.59 25.81
N ASN A 255 -0.52 -13.26 24.75
CA ASN A 255 -1.88 -13.77 24.52
C ASN A 255 -1.92 -15.27 24.17
N MET A 256 -0.77 -15.96 24.05
CA MET A 256 -0.71 -17.43 24.03
C MET A 256 -0.51 -18.08 25.40
N ASN A 257 -0.14 -17.35 26.46
CA ASN A 257 0.33 -18.00 27.69
C ASN A 257 -0.62 -17.98 28.89
N ASN A 258 -1.74 -17.22 28.90
CA ASN A 258 -2.47 -17.00 30.16
C ASN A 258 -4.01 -16.97 30.12
N ASN A 259 -4.71 -17.65 29.18
CA ASN A 259 -6.14 -17.91 29.39
C ASN A 259 -6.58 -19.27 28.84
N VAL A 260 -6.73 -20.21 29.78
CA VAL A 260 -7.61 -21.39 29.63
C VAL A 260 -9.04 -20.90 29.76
N LEU A 261 -9.71 -20.68 28.64
CA LEU A 261 -11.16 -20.82 28.43
C LEU A 261 -11.41 -20.77 26.91
N GLN A 262 -11.82 -21.91 26.36
CA GLN A 262 -11.96 -22.21 24.93
C GLN A 262 -12.94 -21.28 24.20
N PRO A 263 -12.57 -20.76 23.00
CA PRO A 263 -13.50 -20.36 21.94
C PRO A 263 -13.25 -21.19 20.64
N PRO A 264 -14.18 -21.20 19.67
CA PRO A 264 -14.33 -22.29 18.72
C PRO A 264 -13.13 -22.43 17.79
N GLU A 265 -12.57 -23.65 17.78
CA GLU A 265 -11.52 -24.09 16.88
C GLU A 265 -12.00 -24.02 15.42
N HIS A 266 -11.41 -23.12 14.65
CA HIS A 266 -10.91 -23.53 13.34
C HIS A 266 -9.43 -23.86 13.52
N SER A 267 -9.17 -24.99 14.18
CA SER A 267 -7.85 -25.61 14.17
C SER A 267 -7.55 -25.97 12.72
N ILE A 268 -6.56 -25.32 12.12
CA ILE A 268 -5.91 -25.88 10.93
C ILE A 268 -5.40 -27.24 11.42
N PRO A 269 -5.89 -28.37 10.88
CA PRO A 269 -5.48 -29.67 11.38
C PRO A 269 -3.97 -29.76 11.26
N LYS A 270 -3.30 -29.96 12.41
CA LYS A 270 -1.88 -30.28 12.44
C LYS A 270 -1.68 -31.52 11.58
N MET A 271 -0.72 -31.48 10.66
CA MET A 271 -0.39 -32.65 9.88
C MET A 271 0.14 -33.73 10.84
N LYS A 272 -0.53 -34.88 10.85
CA LYS A 272 -0.04 -36.05 11.60
C LYS A 272 1.36 -36.40 11.09
N LEU A 273 2.22 -36.86 11.99
CA LEU A 273 3.49 -37.45 11.64
C LEU A 273 3.23 -38.59 10.64
N LEU A 274 3.79 -38.46 9.44
CA LEU A 274 3.63 -39.45 8.39
C LEU A 274 4.62 -40.59 8.63
N THR A 275 4.25 -41.79 8.19
CA THR A 275 5.18 -42.91 8.08
C THR A 275 6.18 -42.67 6.94
N VAL A 276 7.32 -43.35 6.97
CA VAL A 276 8.35 -43.22 5.92
C VAL A 276 7.79 -43.53 4.52
N ALA A 277 6.87 -44.50 4.41
CA ALA A 277 6.21 -44.83 3.15
C ALA A 277 5.29 -43.71 2.65
N GLU A 278 4.59 -43.01 3.54
CA GLU A 278 3.74 -41.87 3.20
C GLU A 278 4.56 -40.63 2.86
N GLU A 279 5.68 -40.39 3.55
CA GLU A 279 6.65 -39.33 3.22
C GLU A 279 7.23 -39.55 1.81
N ALA A 280 7.57 -40.80 1.45
CA ALA A 280 8.03 -41.15 0.12
C ALA A 280 6.93 -40.98 -0.95
N ALA A 281 5.70 -41.40 -0.66
CA ALA A 281 4.56 -41.25 -1.57
C ALA A 281 4.19 -39.77 -1.83
N LYS A 282 4.53 -38.88 -0.91
CA LYS A 282 4.36 -37.42 -1.05
C LYS A 282 5.59 -36.70 -1.59
N HIS A 283 6.63 -37.43 -1.98
CA HIS A 283 7.90 -36.86 -2.44
C HIS A 283 8.54 -35.92 -1.42
N PHE A 284 8.45 -36.23 -0.12
CA PHE A 284 9.13 -35.45 0.93
C PHE A 284 10.59 -35.87 1.10
N ILE A 285 10.94 -37.05 0.58
CA ILE A 285 12.27 -37.63 0.68
C ILE A 285 13.01 -37.37 -0.63
N CYS A 286 14.21 -36.81 -0.52
CA CYS A 286 15.12 -36.59 -1.63
C CYS A 286 15.58 -37.94 -2.20
N GLU A 287 15.44 -38.13 -3.51
CA GLU A 287 15.84 -39.39 -4.16
C GLU A 287 17.36 -39.61 -4.21
N LEU A 288 18.15 -38.54 -4.14
CA LEU A 288 19.61 -38.60 -4.10
C LEU A 288 20.15 -38.95 -2.71
N SER A 289 19.65 -38.28 -1.67
CA SER A 289 20.20 -38.37 -0.31
C SER A 289 19.41 -39.28 0.62
N ASN A 290 18.19 -39.69 0.25
CA ASN A 290 17.24 -40.40 1.10
C ASN A 290 16.92 -39.66 2.42
N THR A 291 17.10 -38.34 2.45
CA THR A 291 16.77 -37.48 3.58
C THR A 291 15.54 -36.64 3.27
N ILE A 292 14.86 -36.16 4.32
CA ILE A 292 13.76 -35.21 4.13
C ILE A 292 14.29 -33.92 3.48
N MET A 293 13.55 -33.41 2.49
CA MET A 293 13.90 -32.17 1.79
C MET A 293 13.48 -30.95 2.59
N THR A 294 14.29 -29.91 2.52
CA THR A 294 14.01 -28.55 3.01
C THR A 294 13.81 -27.58 1.87
N ASP A 295 14.43 -27.84 0.71
CA ASP A 295 14.31 -27.02 -0.48
C ASP A 295 14.14 -27.92 -1.71
N PRO A 296 12.91 -28.40 -1.98
CA PRO A 296 12.64 -29.35 -3.05
C PRO A 296 12.73 -28.66 -4.42
N VAL A 297 13.38 -29.34 -5.35
CA VAL A 297 13.48 -28.96 -6.76
C VAL A 297 13.31 -30.18 -7.66
N SER A 298 13.01 -29.94 -8.94
CA SER A 298 12.87 -31.01 -9.95
C SER A 298 13.60 -30.65 -11.24
N ILE A 299 13.79 -31.64 -12.13
CA ILE A 299 14.27 -31.42 -13.50
C ILE A 299 13.13 -31.68 -14.49
N ASP A 300 12.43 -32.80 -14.28
CA ASP A 300 11.37 -33.32 -15.16
C ASP A 300 9.95 -33.16 -14.58
N GLY A 301 9.84 -32.68 -13.34
CA GLY A 301 8.56 -32.57 -12.61
C GLY A 301 8.00 -33.92 -12.13
N LEU A 302 8.77 -35.00 -12.24
CA LEU A 302 8.40 -36.33 -11.74
C LEU A 302 9.28 -36.78 -10.57
N HIS A 303 10.54 -36.34 -10.57
CA HIS A 303 11.53 -36.69 -9.54
C HIS A 303 11.96 -35.44 -8.78
N TYR A 304 12.12 -35.60 -7.47
CA TYR A 304 12.33 -34.49 -6.55
C TYR A 304 13.61 -34.64 -5.73
N PHE A 305 14.35 -33.54 -5.62
CA PHE A 305 15.66 -33.50 -5.02
C PHE A 305 15.81 -32.31 -4.08
N GLU A 306 16.66 -32.45 -3.07
CA GLU A 306 17.16 -31.31 -2.32
C GLU A 306 18.10 -30.51 -3.23
N ARG A 307 17.86 -29.19 -3.38
CA ARG A 307 18.63 -28.36 -4.31
C ARG A 307 20.13 -28.54 -4.19
N ASN A 308 20.66 -28.44 -2.97
CA ASN A 308 22.11 -28.49 -2.76
C ASN A 308 22.70 -29.82 -3.23
N ALA A 309 22.02 -30.93 -2.97
CA ALA A 309 22.46 -32.26 -3.40
C ALA A 309 22.41 -32.42 -4.93
N LEU A 310 21.35 -31.89 -5.58
CA LEU A 310 21.22 -31.96 -7.03
C LEU A 310 22.24 -31.09 -7.76
N VAL A 311 22.47 -29.86 -7.27
CA VAL A 311 23.48 -28.95 -7.82
C VAL A 311 24.87 -29.57 -7.73
N GLU A 312 25.23 -30.15 -6.58
CA GLU A 312 26.51 -30.85 -6.40
C GLU A 312 26.63 -32.05 -7.38
N TYR A 313 25.57 -32.84 -7.55
CA TYR A 313 25.57 -33.97 -8.48
C TYR A 313 25.79 -33.52 -9.94
N ILE A 314 25.04 -32.52 -10.41
CA ILE A 314 25.15 -31.99 -11.78
C ILE A 314 26.52 -31.37 -12.02
N GLN A 315 27.08 -30.65 -11.06
CA GLN A 315 28.42 -30.06 -11.18
C GLN A 315 29.51 -31.13 -11.31
N ASN A 316 29.34 -32.27 -10.63
CA ASN A 316 30.31 -33.36 -10.65
C ASN A 316 30.20 -34.27 -11.88
N GLN A 317 28.97 -34.54 -12.36
CA GLN A 317 28.71 -35.54 -13.41
C GLN A 317 28.29 -34.93 -14.76
N GLY A 318 27.78 -33.69 -14.77
CA GLY A 318 27.29 -33.01 -15.97
C GLY A 318 26.01 -33.62 -16.57
N ILE A 319 25.35 -34.53 -15.84
CA ILE A 319 24.15 -35.27 -16.29
C ILE A 319 23.06 -35.28 -15.23
N SER A 320 21.81 -35.47 -15.65
CA SER A 320 20.66 -35.72 -14.78
C SER A 320 20.76 -37.10 -14.11
N HIS A 321 20.46 -37.16 -12.81
CA HIS A 321 20.47 -38.42 -12.04
C HIS A 321 19.45 -39.46 -12.54
N VAL A 322 18.37 -39.01 -13.17
CA VAL A 322 17.23 -39.84 -13.57
C VAL A 322 17.34 -40.24 -15.04
N THR A 323 17.54 -39.26 -15.92
CA THR A 323 17.51 -39.48 -17.38
C THR A 323 18.88 -39.84 -17.93
N TYR A 324 19.95 -39.60 -17.18
CA TYR A 324 21.35 -39.73 -17.62
C TYR A 324 21.70 -38.89 -18.84
N GLU A 325 20.87 -37.89 -19.17
CA GLU A 325 21.12 -36.93 -20.24
C GLU A 325 21.93 -35.73 -19.72
N ALA A 326 22.63 -35.04 -20.63
CA ALA A 326 23.36 -33.83 -20.28
C ALA A 326 22.41 -32.77 -19.69
N THR A 327 22.75 -32.23 -18.53
CA THR A 327 21.89 -31.28 -17.80
C THR A 327 22.75 -30.25 -17.09
N THR A 328 22.24 -29.04 -16.93
CA THR A 328 22.90 -27.93 -16.26
C THR A 328 22.10 -27.44 -15.06
N VAL A 329 22.74 -26.66 -14.19
CA VAL A 329 22.07 -26.04 -13.02
C VAL A 329 20.89 -25.15 -13.42
N ASN A 330 20.91 -24.59 -14.63
CA ASN A 330 19.83 -23.74 -15.15
C ASN A 330 18.57 -24.53 -15.51
N ASP A 331 18.67 -25.86 -15.66
CA ASP A 331 17.56 -26.73 -16.00
C ASP A 331 16.76 -27.16 -14.76
N ILE A 332 17.21 -26.77 -13.56
CA ILE A 332 16.55 -27.03 -12.28
C ILE A 332 15.30 -26.13 -12.17
N LYS A 333 14.16 -26.75 -11.85
CA LYS A 333 12.88 -26.09 -11.63
C LYS A 333 12.54 -26.03 -10.15
N GLU A 334 12.03 -24.87 -9.75
CA GLU A 334 11.50 -24.61 -8.41
C GLU A 334 10.17 -25.33 -8.19
N GLU A 335 9.96 -25.89 -7.00
CA GLU A 335 8.70 -26.56 -6.62
C GLU A 335 8.02 -25.84 -5.43
N PRO A 336 7.46 -24.62 -5.64
CA PRO A 336 6.97 -23.77 -4.56
C PRO A 336 5.79 -24.40 -3.79
N ALA A 337 4.95 -25.20 -4.45
CA ALA A 337 3.83 -25.88 -3.80
C ALA A 337 4.31 -26.99 -2.86
N LEU A 338 5.25 -27.83 -3.31
CA LEU A 338 5.84 -28.89 -2.50
C LEU A 338 6.66 -28.30 -1.34
N LYS A 339 7.38 -27.20 -1.58
CA LYS A 339 8.11 -26.47 -0.55
C LYS A 339 7.18 -25.97 0.56
N ALA A 340 6.06 -25.33 0.19
CA ALA A 340 5.09 -24.87 1.18
C ALA A 340 4.46 -26.02 1.98
N GLU A 341 4.21 -27.18 1.35
CA GLU A 341 3.70 -28.37 2.04
C GLU A 341 4.74 -28.96 3.01
N LEU A 342 6.00 -29.07 2.58
CA LEU A 342 7.12 -29.53 3.41
C LEU A 342 7.37 -28.60 4.60
N GLU A 343 7.36 -27.29 4.39
CA GLU A 343 7.50 -26.29 5.46
C GLU A 343 6.38 -26.43 6.50
N ARG A 344 5.14 -26.69 6.05
CA ARG A 344 4.02 -26.97 6.95
C ARG A 344 4.23 -28.29 7.72
N TYR A 345 4.65 -29.35 7.03
CA TYR A 345 4.90 -30.66 7.65
C TYR A 345 6.01 -30.60 8.70
N LEU A 346 7.14 -29.95 8.37
CA LEU A 346 8.30 -29.80 9.25
C LEU A 346 8.02 -28.87 10.44
N ARG A 347 7.19 -27.85 10.25
CA ARG A 347 6.69 -27.01 11.35
C ARG A 347 5.88 -27.82 12.36
N ASP A 348 5.03 -28.72 11.87
CA ASP A 348 4.21 -29.60 12.72
C ASP A 348 5.02 -30.78 13.30
N ASN A 349 6.14 -31.18 12.65
CA ASN A 349 6.94 -32.36 12.99
C ASN A 349 8.47 -32.07 13.03
N PRO A 350 8.94 -31.18 13.92
CA PRO A 350 10.33 -30.70 13.94
C PRO A 350 11.36 -31.80 14.24
N THR A 351 10.95 -32.92 14.83
CA THR A 351 11.82 -34.08 15.12
C THR A 351 12.29 -34.83 13.87
N ARG A 352 11.74 -34.54 12.69
CA ARG A 352 12.23 -35.11 11.42
C ARG A 352 13.50 -34.43 10.91
N LEU A 353 13.74 -33.16 11.25
CA LEU A 353 14.97 -32.43 10.88
C LEU A 353 16.22 -32.93 11.63
N SER A 354 16.04 -33.50 12.83
CA SER A 354 17.15 -33.92 13.70
C SER A 354 17.61 -35.37 13.47
N LYS A 355 16.93 -36.14 12.62
CA LYS A 355 17.40 -37.46 12.17
C LYS A 355 18.26 -37.29 10.91
N LYS A 356 19.52 -36.90 11.11
CA LYS A 356 20.58 -37.04 10.10
C LYS A 356 21.26 -38.39 10.23
#